data_AF-A0AAD7CGN2-F1
#
_entry.id   AF-A0AAD7CGN2-F1
#
_cell.length_a   1.000
_cell.length_b   1.000
_cell.length_c   1.000
_cell.angle_alpha   90.00
_cell.angle_beta   90.00
_cell.angle_gamma   90.00
#
_symmetry.space_group_name_H-M   'P 1'
#
loop_
_entity.id
_entity.type
_entity.pdbx_description
1 polymer ?
#
loop_
_entity_poly.entity_id
_entity_poly.type
_entity_poly.pdbx_seq_one_letter_code
_entity_poly.pdbx_strand_id
1 'polypeptide(L)'
;MKEVELYGGRPDPEHDDSEASSTADMISAFIRELLSVESLRMSVPAMVSLRHLTSLPSLRILGIQGLPAALETSVLEDEPRFVLLRHLSIRGSSGIPLVTRFIQMCSDSNLESLVLGGFSYHIPLFFKPLLEELANSQYSSLKTLTTDGSQDVNYCHHDVVGPEDIFTVEVLLPIFRFGNLVEIELCSQFGYDLDDGAMDQMAQAWPAIQRLELREVYHVYLTAVKKPRATLRSLQSFAHHCPHLETLRVEFNAQVVPSVEDASFSNPRMQVLEVKSSPILEPEPVLIALHRWDFPKVAGAGF
;
A
#
# COMPACT_ATOMS: atom_id res chain seq x y z
N MET A 1 8.57 -0.87 24.63
CA MET A 1 7.40 -1.21 23.81
C MET A 1 6.36 -1.90 24.67
N LYS A 2 5.32 -1.16 25.06
CA LYS A 2 4.10 -1.72 25.63
C LYS A 2 3.09 -1.85 24.51
N GLU A 3 2.70 -3.09 24.20
CA GLU A 3 1.74 -3.42 23.16
C GLU A 3 0.45 -3.93 23.80
N VAL A 4 -0.68 -3.47 23.28
CA VAL A 4 -2.02 -3.86 23.74
C VAL A 4 -2.87 -4.18 22.51
N GLU A 5 -3.63 -5.26 22.57
CA GLU A 5 -4.60 -5.63 21.54
C GLU A 5 -6.00 -5.65 22.16
N LEU A 6 -6.95 -4.94 21.54
CA LEU A 6 -8.34 -4.83 21.95
C LEU A 6 -9.25 -5.34 20.85
N TYR A 7 -9.69 -6.59 20.97
CA TYR A 7 -10.64 -7.18 20.05
C TYR A 7 -12.05 -7.01 20.59
N GLY A 8 -12.86 -6.19 19.92
CA GLY A 8 -14.31 -6.23 20.05
C GLY A 8 -14.84 -7.48 19.34
N GLY A 9 -15.78 -8.19 19.96
CA GLY A 9 -16.51 -9.23 19.27
C GLY A 9 -17.16 -8.67 18.01
N ARG A 10 -17.21 -9.46 16.92
CA ARG A 10 -18.03 -9.10 15.76
C ARG A 10 -19.45 -8.83 16.29
N PRO A 11 -20.03 -7.65 16.06
CA PRO A 11 -21.41 -7.41 16.45
C PRO A 11 -22.28 -8.43 15.72
N ASP A 12 -22.91 -9.31 16.48
CA ASP A 12 -23.92 -10.21 15.95
C ASP A 12 -25.12 -9.33 15.56
N PRO A 13 -25.58 -9.34 14.29
CA PRO A 13 -26.64 -8.44 13.83
C PRO A 13 -27.98 -8.61 14.56
N GLU A 14 -28.11 -9.61 15.44
CA GLU A 14 -29.29 -9.86 16.27
C GLU A 14 -29.18 -9.33 17.72
N HIS A 15 -28.09 -8.68 18.12
CA HIS A 15 -27.92 -8.13 19.49
C HIS A 15 -28.40 -6.68 19.66
N ASP A 16 -28.98 -6.43 20.84
CA ASP A 16 -29.61 -5.19 21.28
C ASP A 16 -28.62 -4.00 21.35
N ASP A 17 -29.02 -2.83 20.85
CA ASP A 17 -28.21 -1.60 20.78
C ASP A 17 -27.68 -1.15 22.16
N SER A 18 -28.33 -1.58 23.25
CA SER A 18 -27.96 -1.24 24.63
C SER A 18 -26.64 -1.89 25.08
N GLU A 19 -26.34 -3.12 24.63
CA GLU A 19 -25.10 -3.83 24.99
C GLU A 19 -23.88 -3.27 24.25
N ALA A 20 -24.08 -2.82 23.01
CA ALA A 20 -23.03 -2.19 22.19
C ALA A 20 -22.56 -0.86 22.81
N SER A 21 -23.50 -0.05 23.31
CA SER A 21 -23.19 1.21 24.00
C SER A 21 -22.37 0.98 25.28
N SER A 22 -22.76 0.01 26.11
CA SER A 22 -22.06 -0.33 27.37
C SER A 22 -20.61 -0.80 27.12
N THR A 23 -20.41 -1.59 26.07
CA THR A 23 -19.09 -2.11 25.70
C THR A 23 -18.17 -0.99 25.20
N ALA A 24 -18.69 -0.06 24.40
CA ALA A 24 -17.94 1.10 23.91
C ALA A 24 -17.44 1.99 25.05
N ASP A 25 -18.28 2.25 26.06
CA ASP A 25 -17.93 3.03 27.24
C ASP A 25 -16.85 2.35 28.08
N MET A 26 -16.93 1.02 28.24
CA MET A 26 -15.91 0.24 28.95
C MET A 26 -14.55 0.31 28.25
N ILE A 27 -14.51 0.12 26.92
CA ILE A 27 -13.28 0.23 26.12
C ILE A 27 -12.70 1.64 26.22
N SER A 28 -13.56 2.66 26.10
CA SER A 28 -13.19 4.07 26.23
C SER A 28 -12.55 4.38 27.60
N ALA A 29 -13.15 3.87 28.69
CA ALA A 29 -12.60 4.02 30.04
C ALA A 29 -11.24 3.33 30.17
N PHE A 30 -11.12 2.09 29.66
CA PHE A 30 -9.86 1.34 29.69
C PHE A 30 -8.74 2.06 28.93
N ILE A 31 -9.03 2.62 27.74
CA ILE A 31 -8.06 3.38 26.95
C ILE A 31 -7.45 4.53 27.77
N ARG A 32 -8.24 5.23 28.59
CA ARG A 32 -7.74 6.36 29.42
C ARG A 32 -6.68 5.93 30.44
N GLU A 33 -6.67 4.67 30.84
CA GLU A 33 -5.70 4.13 31.79
C GLU A 33 -4.37 3.72 31.11
N LEU A 34 -4.35 3.66 29.77
CA LEU A 34 -3.19 3.23 28.97
C LEU A 34 -2.15 4.34 28.75
N LEU A 35 -1.82 5.13 29.77
CA LEU A 35 -0.95 6.33 29.64
C LEU A 35 0.48 6.05 29.12
N SER A 36 0.93 4.79 29.14
CA SER A 36 2.27 4.38 28.71
C SER A 36 2.26 3.43 27.50
N VAL A 37 1.11 3.26 26.84
CA VAL A 37 1.03 2.41 25.65
C VAL A 37 1.70 3.10 24.46
N GLU A 38 2.52 2.35 23.74
CA GLU A 38 3.21 2.84 22.53
C GLU A 38 2.60 2.23 21.27
N SER A 39 2.10 1.00 21.37
CA SER A 39 1.45 0.26 20.30
C SER A 39 0.07 -0.22 20.75
N LEU A 40 -0.95 0.15 19.99
CA LEU A 40 -2.32 -0.30 20.22
C LEU A 40 -2.89 -0.85 18.92
N ARG A 41 -3.48 -2.04 18.99
CA ARG A 41 -4.31 -2.58 17.92
C ARG A 41 -5.73 -2.74 18.43
N MET A 42 -6.72 -2.35 17.63
CA MET A 42 -8.11 -2.55 18.01
C MET A 42 -9.05 -2.75 16.83
N SER A 43 -10.19 -3.37 17.07
CA SER A 43 -11.33 -3.38 16.14
C SER A 43 -12.07 -2.04 16.15
N VAL A 44 -13.04 -1.88 15.24
CA VAL A 44 -13.89 -0.69 15.04
C VAL A 44 -14.11 0.14 16.32
N PRO A 45 -13.35 1.23 16.52
CA PRO A 45 -13.48 2.03 17.72
C PRO A 45 -14.73 2.91 17.64
N ALA A 46 -15.45 3.06 18.75
CA ALA A 46 -16.43 4.14 18.87
C ALA A 46 -15.73 5.50 18.76
N MET A 47 -16.46 6.55 18.32
CA MET A 47 -15.89 7.90 18.19
C MET A 47 -15.34 8.45 19.50
N VAL A 48 -15.96 8.12 20.64
CA VAL A 48 -15.45 8.51 21.97
C VAL A 48 -14.08 7.89 22.25
N SER A 49 -13.90 6.62 21.88
CA SER A 49 -12.63 5.92 22.03
C SER A 49 -11.54 6.55 21.16
N LEU A 50 -11.85 6.89 19.89
CA LEU A 50 -10.90 7.59 19.02
C LEU A 50 -10.39 8.90 19.63
N ARG A 51 -11.29 9.68 20.25
CA ARG A 51 -10.89 10.90 20.99
C ARG A 51 -9.91 10.60 22.12
N HIS A 52 -10.13 9.54 22.88
CA HIS A 52 -9.18 9.17 23.93
C HIS A 52 -7.85 8.67 23.39
N LEU A 53 -7.83 7.96 22.27
CA LEU A 53 -6.58 7.49 21.66
C LEU A 53 -5.62 8.64 21.32
N THR A 54 -6.16 9.75 20.82
CA THR A 54 -5.33 10.93 20.51
C THR A 54 -4.71 11.59 21.74
N SER A 55 -5.32 11.41 22.91
CA SER A 55 -4.83 11.96 24.16
C SER A 55 -3.73 11.10 24.81
N LEU A 56 -3.43 9.92 24.24
CA LEU A 56 -2.40 9.03 24.76
C LEU A 56 -1.01 9.61 24.48
N PRO A 57 -0.23 9.96 25.50
CA PRO A 57 1.00 10.75 25.35
C PRO A 57 2.17 9.95 24.77
N SER A 58 2.01 8.64 24.61
CA SER A 58 3.08 7.74 24.13
C SER A 58 2.70 6.95 22.87
N LEU A 59 1.46 7.10 22.37
CA LEU A 59 0.97 6.27 21.26
C LEU A 59 1.68 6.62 19.96
N ARG A 60 2.41 5.65 19.40
CA ARG A 60 3.21 5.78 18.17
C ARG A 60 2.77 4.82 17.08
N ILE A 61 2.21 3.68 17.46
CA ILE A 61 1.75 2.64 16.54
C ILE A 61 0.27 2.41 16.80
N LEU A 62 -0.55 2.58 15.77
CA LEU A 62 -1.99 2.38 15.84
C LEU A 62 -2.44 1.47 14.70
N GLY A 63 -3.03 0.33 15.06
CA GLY A 63 -3.69 -0.58 14.15
C GLY A 63 -5.20 -0.58 14.39
N ILE A 64 -6.00 -0.33 13.36
CA ILE A 64 -7.46 -0.31 13.44
C ILE A 64 -8.04 -1.29 12.41
N GLN A 65 -8.90 -2.19 12.87
CA GLN A 65 -9.69 -3.08 12.00
C GLN A 65 -11.11 -2.50 11.83
N GLY A 66 -11.24 -1.59 10.87
CA GLY A 66 -12.46 -0.89 10.48
C GLY A 66 -12.65 0.46 11.19
N LEU A 67 -13.18 1.44 10.48
CA LEU A 67 -13.45 2.78 10.99
C LEU A 67 -14.93 2.95 11.33
N PRO A 68 -15.29 3.74 12.35
CA PRO A 68 -16.68 4.01 12.67
C PRO A 68 -17.34 4.85 11.58
N ALA A 69 -18.55 4.47 11.16
CA ALA A 69 -19.34 5.22 10.17
C ALA A 69 -19.62 6.68 10.61
N ALA A 70 -19.67 6.94 11.92
CA ALA A 70 -19.84 8.28 12.47
C ALA A 70 -18.70 9.26 12.11
N LEU A 71 -17.55 8.76 11.62
CA LEU A 71 -16.48 9.61 11.12
C LEU A 71 -16.83 10.29 9.78
N GLU A 72 -17.82 9.80 9.02
CA GLU A 72 -18.25 10.44 7.76
C GLU A 72 -18.94 11.79 8.01
N THR A 73 -19.59 11.94 9.15
CA THR A 73 -20.45 13.11 9.46
C THR A 73 -19.83 14.08 10.46
N SER A 74 -18.64 13.79 11.00
CA SER A 74 -17.97 14.65 11.95
C SER A 74 -17.31 15.87 11.29
N VAL A 75 -17.04 16.91 12.08
CA VAL A 75 -16.40 18.17 11.64
C VAL A 75 -14.92 18.15 12.04
N LEU A 76 -14.00 18.41 11.09
CA LEU A 76 -12.53 18.31 11.30
C LEU A 76 -11.99 19.22 12.40
N GLU A 77 -12.62 20.38 12.61
CA GLU A 77 -12.06 21.44 13.44
C GLU A 77 -12.03 21.07 14.94
N ASP A 78 -12.98 20.25 15.37
CA ASP A 78 -13.05 19.69 16.73
C ASP A 78 -12.48 18.26 16.78
N GLU A 79 -11.91 17.78 15.67
CA GLU A 79 -11.39 16.43 15.61
C GLU A 79 -10.02 16.33 16.27
N PRO A 80 -9.85 15.30 17.10
CA PRO A 80 -8.62 15.10 17.81
C PRO A 80 -7.49 14.67 16.86
N ARG A 81 -6.25 15.10 17.12
CA ARG A 81 -5.11 14.88 16.22
C ARG A 81 -4.08 13.90 16.77
N PHE A 82 -3.59 13.00 15.93
CA PHE A 82 -2.61 11.97 16.29
C PHE A 82 -1.15 12.46 16.13
N VAL A 83 -0.74 13.48 16.88
CA VAL A 83 0.54 14.18 16.65
C VAL A 83 1.81 13.34 16.87
N LEU A 84 1.75 12.29 17.69
CA LEU A 84 2.91 11.42 18.00
C LEU A 84 2.98 10.14 17.15
N LEU A 85 1.99 9.93 16.29
CA LEU A 85 1.86 8.71 15.52
C LEU A 85 2.96 8.59 14.47
N ARG A 86 3.50 7.38 14.33
CA ARG A 86 4.57 7.03 13.39
C ARG A 86 4.19 5.88 12.48
N HIS A 87 3.37 4.95 12.98
CA HIS A 87 2.91 3.82 12.20
C HIS A 87 1.39 3.74 12.31
N LEU A 88 0.73 3.75 11.16
CA LEU A 88 -0.72 3.63 11.06
C LEU A 88 -1.05 2.43 10.19
N SER A 89 -1.87 1.53 10.71
CA SER A 89 -2.48 0.45 9.94
C SER A 89 -3.99 0.57 10.03
N ILE A 90 -4.65 0.75 8.88
CA ILE A 90 -6.11 0.70 8.78
C ILE A 90 -6.43 -0.52 7.92
N ARG A 91 -7.14 -1.48 8.50
CA ARG A 91 -7.56 -2.72 7.84
C ARG A 91 -9.06 -2.89 7.90
N GLY A 92 -9.64 -3.65 6.98
CA GLY A 92 -11.05 -4.02 6.99
C GLY A 92 -11.91 -3.16 6.06
N SER A 93 -13.20 -3.46 6.02
CA SER A 93 -14.15 -2.97 4.99
C SER A 93 -14.62 -1.53 5.20
N SER A 94 -13.71 -0.59 5.44
CA SER A 94 -14.05 0.84 5.52
C SER A 94 -14.07 1.45 4.13
N GLY A 95 -15.00 2.36 3.84
CA GLY A 95 -14.97 3.11 2.58
C GLY A 95 -13.72 3.98 2.48
N ILE A 96 -13.22 4.21 1.26
CA ILE A 96 -12.09 5.14 1.06
C ILE A 96 -12.35 6.54 1.65
N PRO A 97 -13.55 7.15 1.54
CA PRO A 97 -13.81 8.44 2.17
C PRO A 97 -13.53 8.47 3.68
N LEU A 98 -13.89 7.41 4.40
CA LEU A 98 -13.59 7.24 5.83
C LEU A 98 -12.09 7.16 6.09
N VAL A 99 -11.36 6.41 5.27
CA VAL A 99 -9.91 6.24 5.39
C VAL A 99 -9.19 7.56 5.13
N THR A 100 -9.55 8.24 4.04
CA THR A 100 -9.05 9.58 3.70
C THR A 100 -9.29 10.54 4.85
N ARG A 101 -10.50 10.52 5.43
CA ARG A 101 -10.85 11.32 6.59
C ARG A 101 -9.99 11.01 7.81
N PHE A 102 -9.77 9.74 8.12
CA PHE A 102 -8.94 9.36 9.25
C PHE A 102 -7.46 9.76 9.05
N ILE A 103 -6.97 9.68 7.80
CA ILE A 103 -5.63 10.17 7.45
C ILE A 103 -5.53 11.67 7.67
N GLN A 104 -6.57 12.45 7.40
CA GLN A 104 -6.58 13.89 7.72
C GLN A 104 -6.39 14.18 9.21
N MET A 105 -6.95 13.34 10.09
CA MET A 105 -6.73 13.44 11.55
C MET A 105 -5.27 13.16 11.96
N CYS A 106 -4.51 12.52 11.08
CA CYS A 106 -3.09 12.22 11.27
C CYS A 106 -2.17 13.23 10.58
N SER A 107 -2.70 14.28 9.94
CA SER A 107 -1.92 15.19 9.07
C SER A 107 -0.75 15.91 9.74
N ASP A 108 -0.81 16.13 11.06
CA ASP A 108 0.27 16.74 11.85
C ASP A 108 1.28 15.72 12.39
N SER A 109 1.08 14.44 12.10
CA SER A 109 1.96 13.37 12.57
C SER A 109 3.20 13.23 11.69
N ASN A 110 4.30 12.78 12.30
CA ASN A 110 5.49 12.38 11.56
C ASN A 110 5.38 10.91 11.17
N LEU A 111 4.38 10.61 10.33
CA LEU A 111 4.11 9.24 9.90
C LEU A 111 5.30 8.69 9.11
N GLU A 112 5.85 7.57 9.57
CA GLU A 112 6.95 6.83 8.95
C GLU A 112 6.41 5.64 8.14
N SER A 113 5.27 5.07 8.53
CA SER A 113 4.70 3.88 7.90
C SER A 113 3.18 3.97 7.84
N LEU A 114 2.64 3.65 6.66
CA LEU A 114 1.20 3.59 6.40
C LEU A 114 0.84 2.26 5.75
N VAL A 115 -0.09 1.54 6.38
CA VAL A 115 -0.62 0.27 5.87
C VAL A 115 -2.13 0.39 5.70
N LEU A 116 -2.63 0.15 4.49
CA LEU A 116 -4.01 0.31 4.09
C LEU A 116 -4.54 -1.03 3.54
N GLY A 117 -5.45 -1.70 4.24
CA GLY A 117 -5.88 -3.05 3.88
C GLY A 117 -7.37 -3.32 3.99
N GLY A 118 -7.83 -4.41 3.37
CA GLY A 118 -9.21 -4.90 3.52
C GLY A 118 -10.27 -4.09 2.78
N PHE A 119 -9.86 -3.26 1.81
CA PHE A 119 -10.77 -2.58 0.91
C PHE A 119 -11.21 -3.55 -0.18
N SER A 120 -12.52 -3.68 -0.36
CA SER A 120 -13.13 -4.55 -1.38
C SER A 120 -12.82 -4.10 -2.81
N TYR A 121 -12.28 -2.89 -2.99
CA TYR A 121 -12.04 -2.26 -4.29
C TYR A 121 -10.68 -1.54 -4.29
N HIS A 122 -9.63 -2.22 -4.75
CA HIS A 122 -8.39 -1.56 -5.16
C HIS A 122 -8.53 -1.13 -6.62
N ILE A 123 -9.49 -0.24 -6.86
CA ILE A 123 -9.80 0.33 -8.17
C ILE A 123 -9.23 1.75 -8.22
N PRO A 124 -8.54 2.15 -9.30
CA PRO A 124 -7.93 3.47 -9.47
C PRO A 124 -8.83 4.64 -9.08
N LEU A 125 -10.11 4.60 -9.47
CA LEU A 125 -11.08 5.67 -9.25
C LEU A 125 -11.22 6.03 -7.76
N PHE A 126 -11.18 5.04 -6.88
CA PHE A 126 -11.29 5.27 -5.44
C PHE A 126 -9.92 5.49 -4.80
N PHE A 127 -8.88 4.84 -5.33
CA PHE A 127 -7.56 4.91 -4.73
C PHE A 127 -6.83 6.23 -5.03
N LYS A 128 -7.06 6.83 -6.21
CA LYS A 128 -6.40 8.08 -6.60
C LYS A 128 -6.70 9.25 -5.64
N PRO A 129 -7.95 9.56 -5.24
CA PRO A 129 -8.23 10.61 -4.27
C PRO A 129 -7.51 10.42 -2.93
N LEU A 130 -7.38 9.17 -2.48
CA LEU A 130 -6.64 8.83 -1.27
C LEU A 130 -5.14 9.13 -1.43
N LEU A 131 -4.54 8.77 -2.55
CA LEU A 131 -3.15 9.10 -2.84
C LEU A 131 -2.92 10.62 -3.00
N GLU A 132 -3.87 11.34 -3.60
CA GLU A 132 -3.86 12.80 -3.68
C GLU A 132 -3.91 13.44 -2.29
N GLU A 133 -4.75 12.92 -1.39
CA GLU A 133 -4.81 13.40 0.00
C GLU A 133 -3.50 13.14 0.75
N LEU A 134 -2.94 11.94 0.62
CA LEU A 134 -1.63 11.62 1.17
C LEU A 134 -0.60 12.60 0.65
N ALA A 135 -0.60 12.84 -0.66
CA ALA A 135 0.33 13.76 -1.28
C ALA A 135 0.17 15.19 -0.75
N ASN A 136 -1.05 15.65 -0.51
CA ASN A 136 -1.33 16.97 0.05
C ASN A 136 -0.94 17.10 1.53
N SER A 137 -0.77 15.97 2.22
CA SER A 137 -0.36 15.93 3.63
C SER A 137 1.15 16.20 3.81
N GLN A 138 1.57 16.58 5.02
CA GLN A 138 2.96 16.93 5.33
C GLN A 138 3.84 15.71 5.67
N TYR A 139 3.52 14.51 5.15
CA TYR A 139 4.19 13.24 5.46
C TYR A 139 5.58 13.09 4.81
N SER A 140 6.46 14.06 5.01
CA SER A 140 7.85 14.05 4.52
C SER A 140 8.70 12.93 5.13
N SER A 141 8.28 12.39 6.27
CA SER A 141 8.94 11.29 6.98
C SER A 141 8.50 9.89 6.52
N LEU A 142 7.56 9.79 5.58
CA LEU A 142 7.01 8.51 5.14
C LEU A 142 8.09 7.67 4.45
N LYS A 143 8.31 6.47 4.97
CA LYS A 143 9.28 5.47 4.46
C LYS A 143 8.60 4.24 3.90
N THR A 144 7.46 3.86 4.46
CA THR A 144 6.74 2.65 4.05
C THR A 144 5.31 2.99 3.66
N LEU A 145 4.90 2.58 2.47
CA LEU A 145 3.52 2.62 2.01
C LEU A 145 3.11 1.24 1.52
N THR A 146 2.14 0.64 2.21
CA THR A 146 1.63 -0.69 1.88
C THR A 146 0.13 -0.64 1.66
N THR A 147 -0.37 -1.21 0.57
CA THR A 147 -1.75 -1.64 0.46
C THR A 147 -1.86 -3.15 0.53
N ASP A 148 -2.62 -3.63 1.50
CA ASP A 148 -2.88 -5.06 1.69
C ASP A 148 -4.12 -5.44 0.87
N GLY A 149 -3.89 -6.23 -0.18
CA GLY A 149 -4.96 -6.92 -0.90
C GLY A 149 -5.49 -8.04 -0.02
N SER A 150 -6.70 -7.87 0.55
CA SER A 150 -7.37 -8.99 1.19
C SER A 150 -7.55 -10.10 0.14
N GLN A 151 -7.09 -11.30 0.48
CA GLN A 151 -7.38 -12.51 -0.30
C GLN A 151 -8.82 -12.98 -0.12
N ASP A 152 -9.72 -12.19 0.49
CA ASP A 152 -11.13 -12.56 0.56
C ASP A 152 -11.70 -12.63 -0.86
N VAL A 153 -11.64 -13.86 -1.40
CA VAL A 153 -11.91 -14.28 -2.77
C VAL A 153 -13.38 -14.14 -3.16
N ASN A 154 -14.18 -13.35 -2.43
CA ASN A 154 -15.57 -13.13 -2.75
C ASN A 154 -15.66 -12.28 -4.02
N TYR A 155 -15.69 -13.02 -5.13
CA TYR A 155 -15.76 -12.60 -6.51
C TYR A 155 -16.61 -11.35 -6.68
N CYS A 156 -15.94 -10.22 -6.90
CA CYS A 156 -16.62 -9.10 -7.53
C CYS A 156 -16.96 -9.58 -8.95
N HIS A 157 -18.24 -9.84 -9.21
CA HIS A 157 -18.80 -10.11 -10.54
C HIS A 157 -18.78 -8.84 -11.40
N HIS A 158 -17.63 -8.16 -11.49
CA HIS A 158 -17.44 -7.18 -12.56
C HIS A 158 -17.21 -7.98 -13.84
N ASP A 159 -18.31 -8.24 -14.54
CA ASP A 159 -18.32 -9.01 -15.79
C ASP A 159 -17.55 -8.31 -16.92
N VAL A 160 -17.17 -7.03 -16.75
CA VAL A 160 -16.35 -6.26 -17.68
C VAL A 160 -15.35 -5.40 -16.90
N VAL A 161 -14.05 -5.67 -17.09
CA VAL A 161 -12.95 -4.83 -16.62
C VAL A 161 -12.70 -3.74 -17.65
N GLY A 162 -12.87 -2.48 -17.27
CA GLY A 162 -12.60 -1.33 -18.12
C GLY A 162 -11.18 -0.79 -17.96
N PRO A 163 -10.70 0.07 -18.87
CA PRO A 163 -9.42 0.77 -18.71
C PRO A 163 -9.30 1.58 -17.40
N GLU A 164 -10.41 2.06 -16.87
CA GLU A 164 -10.54 2.80 -15.60
C GLU A 164 -10.25 1.95 -14.36
N ASP A 165 -10.28 0.63 -14.50
CA ASP A 165 -10.04 -0.32 -13.42
C ASP A 165 -8.55 -0.66 -13.26
N ILE A 166 -7.70 -0.27 -14.22
CA ILE A 166 -6.27 -0.59 -14.26
C ILE A 166 -5.44 0.57 -13.71
N PHE A 167 -4.46 0.27 -12.87
CA PHE A 167 -3.56 1.29 -12.32
C PHE A 167 -2.59 1.79 -13.40
N THR A 168 -2.73 3.05 -13.78
CA THR A 168 -1.78 3.76 -14.65
C THR A 168 -0.80 4.60 -13.84
N VAL A 169 0.22 5.16 -14.50
CA VAL A 169 1.18 6.05 -13.84
C VAL A 169 0.51 7.28 -13.24
N GLU A 170 -0.55 7.79 -13.88
CA GLU A 170 -1.30 8.98 -13.44
C GLU A 170 -1.96 8.79 -12.08
N VAL A 171 -2.30 7.55 -11.71
CA VAL A 171 -2.82 7.19 -10.39
C VAL A 171 -1.73 7.28 -9.33
N LEU A 172 -0.49 6.93 -9.70
CA LEU A 172 0.67 6.89 -8.80
C LEU A 172 1.40 8.23 -8.68
N LEU A 173 1.21 9.16 -9.62
CA LEU A 173 1.86 10.49 -9.58
C LEU A 173 1.81 11.19 -8.22
N PRO A 174 0.70 11.18 -7.45
CA PRO A 174 0.67 11.85 -6.16
C PRO A 174 1.74 11.35 -5.18
N ILE A 175 2.05 10.06 -5.19
CA ILE A 175 3.05 9.48 -4.28
C ILE A 175 4.50 9.64 -4.75
N PHE A 176 4.74 10.21 -5.94
CA PHE A 176 6.11 10.46 -6.44
C PHE A 176 6.84 11.55 -5.64
N ARG A 177 6.11 12.38 -4.88
CA ARG A 177 6.73 13.41 -4.03
C ARG A 177 7.45 12.84 -2.80
N PHE A 178 7.20 11.58 -2.45
CA PHE A 178 7.79 10.95 -1.25
C PHE A 178 9.15 10.33 -1.59
N GLY A 179 10.17 11.16 -1.79
CA GLY A 179 11.52 10.69 -2.13
C GLY A 179 12.23 9.88 -1.05
N ASN A 180 11.69 9.86 0.18
CA ASN A 180 12.20 9.08 1.31
C ASN A 180 11.59 7.68 1.41
N LEU A 181 10.72 7.27 0.48
CA LEU A 181 10.16 5.93 0.47
C LEU A 181 11.26 4.88 0.30
N VAL A 182 11.27 3.95 1.24
CA VAL A 182 12.16 2.80 1.31
C VAL A 182 11.41 1.53 0.88
N GLU A 183 10.14 1.44 1.21
CA GLU A 183 9.31 0.28 0.91
C GLU A 183 7.95 0.71 0.34
N ILE A 184 7.62 0.18 -0.83
CA ILE A 184 6.32 0.35 -1.46
C ILE A 184 5.79 -1.02 -1.81
N GLU A 185 4.62 -1.36 -1.28
CA GLU A 185 3.85 -2.51 -1.70
C GLU A 185 2.46 -2.03 -2.07
N LEU A 186 2.13 -2.02 -3.35
CA LEU A 186 0.81 -1.67 -3.82
C LEU A 186 0.16 -2.94 -4.37
N CYS A 187 -1.06 -3.20 -3.94
CA CYS A 187 -1.96 -4.19 -4.52
C CYS A 187 -2.96 -3.48 -5.43
N SER A 188 -3.10 -3.97 -6.65
CA SER A 188 -4.15 -3.62 -7.61
C SER A 188 -5.04 -4.83 -7.85
N GLN A 189 -6.34 -4.58 -8.00
CA GLN A 189 -7.30 -5.64 -8.30
C GLN A 189 -7.08 -6.21 -9.70
N PHE A 190 -6.83 -5.33 -10.68
CA PHE A 190 -6.75 -5.65 -12.11
C PHE A 190 -5.38 -5.34 -12.72
N GLY A 191 -4.35 -5.27 -11.87
CA GLY A 191 -2.96 -5.04 -12.24
C GLY A 191 -2.64 -3.60 -12.67
N TYR A 192 -1.59 -3.46 -13.48
CA TYR A 192 -0.94 -2.18 -13.78
C TYR A 192 -0.70 -2.02 -15.29
N ASP A 193 -1.00 -0.83 -15.84
CA ASP A 193 -0.67 -0.46 -17.23
C ASP A 193 0.48 0.57 -17.22
N LEU A 194 1.69 0.06 -17.03
CA LEU A 194 2.92 0.84 -16.98
C LEU A 194 3.75 0.54 -18.22
N ASP A 195 4.32 1.58 -18.83
CA ASP A 195 5.33 1.47 -19.88
C ASP A 195 6.74 1.80 -19.33
N ASP A 196 7.76 1.68 -20.18
CA ASP A 196 9.15 1.95 -19.77
C ASP A 196 9.33 3.38 -19.22
N GLY A 197 8.61 4.37 -19.76
CA GLY A 197 8.68 5.75 -19.30
C GLY A 197 8.00 5.97 -17.95
N ALA A 198 6.92 5.25 -17.65
CA ALA A 198 6.30 5.24 -16.33
C ALA A 198 7.23 4.62 -15.29
N MET A 199 7.85 3.48 -15.61
CA MET A 199 8.80 2.79 -14.73
C MET A 199 10.04 3.66 -14.45
N ASP A 200 10.51 4.41 -15.45
CA ASP A 200 11.60 5.36 -15.30
C ASP A 200 11.25 6.51 -14.34
N GLN A 201 10.07 7.11 -14.48
CA GLN A 201 9.59 8.15 -13.57
C GLN A 201 9.47 7.64 -12.13
N MET A 202 8.98 6.41 -11.94
CA MET A 202 8.91 5.77 -10.62
C MET A 202 10.30 5.61 -10.00
N ALA A 203 11.26 5.12 -10.78
CA ALA A 203 12.63 4.93 -10.32
C ALA A 203 13.30 6.27 -9.93
N GLN A 204 13.07 7.32 -10.72
CA GLN A 204 13.56 8.67 -10.39
C GLN A 204 12.89 9.28 -9.16
N ALA A 205 11.59 9.02 -8.96
CA ALA A 205 10.83 9.54 -7.84
C ALA A 205 11.25 8.94 -6.49
N TRP A 206 11.72 7.69 -6.48
CA TRP A 206 12.04 6.95 -5.25
C TRP A 206 13.49 6.44 -5.24
N PRO A 207 14.49 7.33 -5.19
CA PRO A 207 15.90 6.94 -5.24
C PRO A 207 16.36 6.14 -4.01
N ALA A 208 15.64 6.27 -2.87
CA ALA A 208 15.95 5.57 -1.62
C ALA A 208 15.29 4.18 -1.50
N ILE A 209 14.53 3.75 -2.52
CA ILE A 209 13.74 2.53 -2.46
C ILE A 209 14.63 1.28 -2.30
N GLN A 210 14.23 0.40 -1.40
CA GLN A 210 14.84 -0.92 -1.13
C GLN A 210 13.90 -2.05 -1.54
N ARG A 211 12.59 -1.87 -1.39
CA ARG A 211 11.58 -2.84 -1.81
C ARG A 211 10.46 -2.15 -2.58
N LEU A 212 10.25 -2.59 -3.82
CA LEU A 212 9.13 -2.16 -4.65
C LEU A 212 8.34 -3.38 -5.12
N GLU A 213 7.07 -3.45 -4.72
CA GLU A 213 6.16 -4.52 -5.12
C GLU A 213 4.84 -3.96 -5.68
N LEU A 214 4.53 -4.32 -6.92
CA LEU A 214 3.27 -3.97 -7.59
C LEU A 214 2.47 -5.25 -7.83
N ARG A 215 1.63 -5.64 -6.87
CA ARG A 215 0.92 -6.92 -6.82
C ARG A 215 -0.44 -6.81 -7.51
N GLU A 216 -0.75 -7.81 -8.33
CA GLU A 216 -2.10 -8.05 -8.82
C GLU A 216 -2.77 -9.07 -7.90
N VAL A 217 -4.03 -8.83 -7.53
CA VAL A 217 -4.82 -9.77 -6.70
C VAL A 217 -5.49 -10.84 -7.58
N TYR A 218 -5.97 -10.47 -8.78
CA TYR A 218 -6.65 -11.39 -9.69
C TYR A 218 -5.86 -11.60 -10.99
N HIS A 219 -5.13 -12.72 -11.06
CA HIS A 219 -4.31 -13.12 -12.22
C HIS A 219 -5.07 -13.39 -13.55
N VAL A 220 -6.40 -13.27 -13.55
CA VAL A 220 -7.26 -13.90 -14.57
C VAL A 220 -7.48 -13.01 -15.81
N TYR A 221 -7.35 -11.69 -15.71
CA TYR A 221 -7.78 -10.80 -16.79
C TYR A 221 -6.64 -10.25 -17.66
N LEU A 222 -5.49 -9.86 -17.08
CA LEU A 222 -4.41 -9.28 -17.88
C LEU A 222 -3.70 -10.29 -18.77
N THR A 223 -3.58 -11.56 -18.33
CA THR A 223 -2.89 -12.60 -19.10
C THR A 223 -3.59 -12.93 -20.42
N ALA A 224 -4.91 -12.74 -20.52
CA ALA A 224 -5.68 -12.99 -21.74
C ALA A 224 -5.87 -11.73 -22.62
N VAL A 225 -5.94 -10.53 -22.02
CA VAL A 225 -6.41 -9.33 -22.73
C VAL A 225 -5.30 -8.30 -23.02
N LYS A 226 -4.29 -8.12 -22.15
CA LYS A 226 -3.28 -7.07 -22.34
C LYS A 226 -1.93 -7.44 -21.73
N LYS A 227 -0.94 -7.65 -22.60
CA LYS A 227 0.46 -7.82 -22.19
C LYS A 227 0.97 -6.54 -21.53
N PRO A 228 1.86 -6.63 -20.52
CA PRO A 228 2.53 -5.46 -19.95
C PRO A 228 3.18 -4.61 -21.06
N ARG A 229 3.11 -3.28 -20.94
CA ARG A 229 3.76 -2.37 -21.90
C ARG A 229 5.22 -2.12 -21.54
N ALA A 230 5.54 -2.10 -20.25
CA ALA A 230 6.90 -2.06 -19.76
C ALA A 230 7.63 -3.29 -20.28
N THR A 231 8.84 -3.11 -20.78
CA THR A 231 9.69 -4.14 -21.32
C THR A 231 10.76 -4.52 -20.30
N LEU A 232 11.55 -5.54 -20.61
CA LEU A 232 12.74 -5.88 -19.81
C LEU A 232 13.69 -4.68 -19.63
N ARG A 233 13.67 -3.69 -20.55
CA ARG A 233 14.48 -2.46 -20.46
C ARG A 233 14.10 -1.59 -19.27
N SER A 234 12.85 -1.60 -18.81
CA SER A 234 12.41 -0.80 -17.65
C SER A 234 13.20 -1.09 -16.37
N LEU A 235 13.74 -2.32 -16.23
CA LEU A 235 14.55 -2.70 -15.07
C LEU A 235 15.85 -1.87 -14.96
N GLN A 236 16.35 -1.37 -16.10
CA GLN A 236 17.56 -0.55 -16.15
C GLN A 236 17.37 0.77 -15.38
N SER A 237 16.19 1.38 -15.46
CA SER A 237 15.86 2.61 -14.75
C SER A 237 16.00 2.44 -13.24
N PHE A 238 15.51 1.32 -12.70
CA PHE A 238 15.65 1.01 -11.27
C PHE A 238 17.08 0.71 -10.87
N ALA A 239 17.85 0.00 -11.71
CA ALA A 239 19.27 -0.22 -11.43
C ALA A 239 20.08 1.10 -11.45
N HIS A 240 19.70 2.04 -12.31
CA HIS A 240 20.37 3.33 -12.45
C HIS A 240 20.01 4.32 -11.33
N HIS A 241 18.71 4.45 -11.01
CA HIS A 241 18.21 5.48 -10.11
C HIS A 241 18.05 5.01 -8.65
N CYS A 242 17.95 3.69 -8.41
CA CYS A 242 17.68 3.13 -7.09
C CYS A 242 18.85 2.25 -6.59
N PRO A 243 19.98 2.84 -6.15
CA PRO A 243 21.20 2.12 -5.78
C PRO A 243 21.05 1.25 -4.52
N HIS A 244 19.93 1.37 -3.82
CA HIS A 244 19.61 0.60 -2.62
C HIS A 244 18.56 -0.48 -2.85
N LEU A 245 18.07 -0.65 -4.08
CA LEU A 245 17.00 -1.61 -4.38
C LEU A 245 17.47 -3.06 -4.14
N GLU A 246 16.75 -3.77 -3.28
CA GLU A 246 17.01 -5.16 -2.88
C GLU A 246 15.94 -6.11 -3.41
N THR A 247 14.67 -5.66 -3.45
CA THR A 247 13.53 -6.45 -3.91
C THR A 247 12.74 -5.66 -4.94
N LEU A 248 12.59 -6.23 -6.14
CA LEU A 248 11.75 -5.70 -7.20
C LEU A 248 10.75 -6.76 -7.65
N ARG A 249 9.46 -6.47 -7.48
CA ARG A 249 8.35 -7.35 -7.91
C ARG A 249 7.38 -6.61 -8.81
N VAL A 250 7.65 -6.65 -10.11
CA VAL A 250 6.89 -5.94 -11.16
C VAL A 250 6.70 -6.83 -12.37
N GLU A 251 5.64 -6.56 -13.13
CA GLU A 251 5.37 -7.24 -14.39
C GLU A 251 5.96 -6.46 -15.56
N PHE A 252 6.52 -7.17 -16.53
CA PHE A 252 7.02 -6.59 -17.77
C PHE A 252 6.90 -7.60 -18.91
N ASN A 253 6.95 -7.10 -20.14
CA ASN A 253 6.96 -7.90 -21.33
C ASN A 253 8.39 -8.29 -21.70
N ALA A 254 8.68 -9.58 -21.57
CA ALA A 254 9.98 -10.16 -21.86
C ALA A 254 10.05 -10.82 -23.24
N GLN A 255 9.06 -10.61 -24.11
CA GLN A 255 9.05 -11.17 -25.47
C GLN A 255 10.05 -10.47 -26.39
N VAL A 256 10.47 -9.26 -26.04
CA VAL A 256 11.50 -8.50 -26.75
C VAL A 256 12.62 -8.22 -25.76
N VAL A 257 13.77 -8.86 -25.98
CA VAL A 257 14.98 -8.65 -25.18
C VAL A 257 15.82 -7.56 -25.84
N PRO A 258 16.15 -6.46 -25.13
CA PRO A 258 16.95 -5.38 -25.69
C PRO A 258 18.37 -5.86 -26.02
N SER A 259 19.00 -5.25 -27.03
CA SER A 259 20.43 -5.47 -27.32
C SER A 259 21.26 -5.08 -26.11
N VAL A 260 22.15 -5.97 -25.68
CA VAL A 260 22.86 -5.84 -24.40
C VAL A 260 24.20 -5.10 -24.53
N GLU A 261 24.30 -4.20 -25.51
CA GLU A 261 25.55 -3.51 -25.85
C GLU A 261 25.73 -2.19 -25.09
N ASP A 262 24.70 -1.65 -24.45
CA ASP A 262 24.70 -0.28 -23.86
C ASP A 262 24.58 -0.20 -22.33
N ALA A 263 24.58 -1.32 -21.61
CA ALA A 263 24.31 -1.29 -20.17
C ALA A 263 25.59 -1.23 -19.32
N SER A 264 25.90 -0.04 -18.80
CA SER A 264 27.02 0.21 -17.88
C SER A 264 26.58 0.41 -16.42
N PHE A 265 25.40 -0.08 -16.05
CA PHE A 265 24.85 0.03 -14.69
C PHE A 265 24.82 -1.35 -14.03
N SER A 266 25.08 -1.36 -12.73
CA SER A 266 25.10 -2.55 -11.89
C SER A 266 24.40 -2.19 -10.58
N ASN A 267 23.49 -3.04 -10.14
CA ASN A 267 22.89 -2.92 -8.80
C ASN A 267 23.28 -4.14 -7.95
N PRO A 268 24.42 -4.08 -7.26
CA PRO A 268 24.95 -5.23 -6.52
C PRO A 268 24.12 -5.59 -5.28
N ARG A 269 23.14 -4.76 -4.90
CA ARG A 269 22.27 -4.99 -3.75
C ARG A 269 20.98 -5.71 -4.10
N MET A 270 20.63 -5.79 -5.39
CA MET A 270 19.43 -6.47 -5.83
C MET A 270 19.54 -7.96 -5.49
N GLN A 271 18.62 -8.46 -4.68
CA GLN A 271 18.58 -9.84 -4.18
C GLN A 271 17.41 -10.63 -4.76
N VAL A 272 16.27 -9.96 -4.96
CA VAL A 272 15.03 -10.60 -5.39
C VAL A 272 14.46 -9.84 -6.59
N LEU A 273 14.38 -10.54 -7.73
CA LEU A 273 13.59 -10.13 -8.88
C LEU A 273 12.48 -11.16 -9.08
N GLU A 274 11.23 -10.74 -8.86
CA GLU A 274 10.04 -11.58 -9.08
C GLU A 274 9.23 -11.02 -10.25
N VAL A 275 9.12 -11.83 -11.31
CA VAL A 275 8.58 -11.41 -12.61
C VAL A 275 7.08 -11.70 -12.76
N LYS A 276 6.42 -12.33 -11.78
CA LYS A 276 4.97 -12.60 -11.75
C LYS A 276 4.45 -13.17 -13.08
N SER A 277 3.39 -12.58 -13.65
CA SER A 277 2.75 -12.99 -14.90
C SER A 277 3.46 -12.49 -16.17
N SER A 278 4.73 -12.08 -16.08
CA SER A 278 5.49 -11.55 -17.22
C SER A 278 5.59 -12.58 -18.36
N PRO A 279 5.18 -12.24 -19.60
CA PRO A 279 5.28 -13.17 -20.72
C PRO A 279 6.75 -13.37 -21.13
N ILE A 280 7.31 -14.53 -20.77
CA ILE A 280 8.66 -14.96 -21.14
C ILE A 280 8.53 -16.12 -22.13
N LEU A 281 8.85 -15.89 -23.41
CA LEU A 281 8.84 -16.95 -24.43
C LEU A 281 10.17 -17.72 -24.47
N GLU A 282 11.28 -16.99 -24.39
CA GLU A 282 12.63 -17.53 -24.43
C GLU A 282 13.37 -17.11 -23.14
N PRO A 283 13.54 -18.02 -22.17
CA PRO A 283 14.24 -17.71 -20.93
C PRO A 283 15.71 -17.34 -21.11
N GLU A 284 16.42 -17.96 -22.06
CA GLU A 284 17.87 -17.80 -22.20
C GLU A 284 18.29 -16.36 -22.53
N PRO A 285 17.72 -15.66 -23.53
CA PRO A 285 18.07 -14.27 -23.79
C PRO A 285 17.78 -13.34 -22.61
N VAL A 286 16.68 -13.59 -21.87
CA VAL A 286 16.32 -12.81 -20.68
C VAL A 286 17.36 -12.99 -19.57
N LEU A 287 17.76 -14.24 -19.30
CA LEU A 287 18.80 -14.54 -18.31
C LEU A 287 20.15 -13.93 -18.69
N ILE A 288 20.53 -13.95 -19.97
CA ILE A 288 21.77 -13.32 -20.44
C ILE A 288 21.72 -11.80 -20.22
N ALA A 289 20.60 -11.15 -20.54
CA ALA A 289 20.43 -9.72 -20.32
C ALA A 289 20.50 -9.36 -18.83
N LEU A 290 19.76 -10.08 -17.97
CA LEU A 290 19.77 -9.87 -16.53
C LEU A 290 21.16 -10.09 -15.91
N HIS A 291 21.88 -11.13 -16.35
CA HIS A 291 23.23 -11.41 -15.87
C HIS A 291 24.21 -10.29 -16.23
N ARG A 292 24.08 -9.71 -17.43
CA ARG A 292 24.92 -8.58 -17.84
C ARG A 292 24.63 -7.29 -17.09
N TRP A 293 23.45 -7.16 -16.46
CA TRP A 293 23.07 -6.01 -15.64
C TRP A 293 23.33 -6.23 -14.14
N ASP A 294 24.02 -7.33 -13.78
CA ASP A 294 24.23 -7.78 -12.40
C ASP A 294 22.94 -7.96 -11.59
N PHE A 295 21.81 -8.25 -12.24
CA PHE A 295 20.60 -8.64 -11.52
C PHE A 295 20.75 -10.04 -10.94
N PRO A 296 20.14 -10.32 -9.77
CA PRO A 296 20.15 -11.65 -9.17
C PRO A 296 19.40 -12.63 -10.06
N LYS A 297 19.58 -13.92 -9.77
CA LYS A 297 18.78 -14.97 -10.40
C LYS A 297 17.30 -14.71 -10.09
N VAL A 298 16.46 -14.74 -11.11
CA VAL A 298 15.02 -14.58 -11.00
C VAL A 298 14.46 -15.64 -10.06
N ALA A 299 13.72 -15.20 -9.04
CA ALA A 299 13.02 -16.08 -8.10
C ALA A 299 11.52 -16.01 -8.38
N GLY A 300 10.89 -17.13 -8.70
CA GLY A 300 9.46 -17.19 -9.00
C GLY A 300 9.11 -18.42 -9.84
N ALA A 301 8.04 -19.12 -9.46
CA ALA A 301 7.60 -20.35 -10.08
C ALA A 301 7.12 -20.11 -11.51
N GLY A 302 7.92 -20.51 -12.50
CA GLY A 302 7.54 -20.44 -13.91
C GLY A 302 8.67 -20.11 -14.87
N PHE A 303 9.82 -20.76 -14.72
CA PHE A 303 10.63 -21.13 -15.89
C PHE A 303 10.17 -22.49 -16.39
#